data_AF-A0A833A0M8-F1
#
_entry.id   AF-A0A833A0M8-F1
#
_cell.length_a   1.000
_cell.length_b   1.000
_cell.length_c   1.000
_cell.angle_alpha   90.00
_cell.angle_beta   90.00
_cell.angle_gamma   90.00
#
_symmetry.space_group_name_H-M   'P 1'
#
loop_
_entity.id
_entity.type
_entity.pdbx_description
1 polymer ?
#
loop_
_entity_poly.entity_id
_entity_poly.type
_entity_poly.pdbx_seq_one_letter_code
_entity_poly.pdbx_strand_id
1 'polypeptide(L)'
;MPVDFRPIEGRVSRRATVYDVVLIVAPALDALSRKEAYQILGVQRVEIYPLMPNDAPTLFSLLGIVAWIRSLAREQSVLVEGYGGEALLEGAYRIVEGAWRGKDLARVASRLQSPLHLRSLVHLAKISEAGIDLGRESASYIDDAFTGGDAYAASVLEHAIDLAVQLGLESACIRELYSYVTSGMHATIRDYCVSLVKAAESLDRMKAGAVRTIAIVSEDGDAEVLLGCRLLLRDDECWPEARISEKPIKQALMLRSYRLAGISLVDPEEAACIAYGSNYGYECGT
;
A
#
# COMPACT_ATOMS: atom_id res chain seq x y z
N MET A 1 -13.73 -20.40 5.98
CA MET A 1 -12.28 -20.11 5.96
C MET A 1 -11.87 -19.85 7.40
N PRO A 2 -10.62 -20.11 7.82
CA PRO A 2 -10.19 -19.78 9.18
C PRO A 2 -10.14 -18.27 9.44
N VAL A 3 -10.22 -17.45 8.38
CA VAL A 3 -10.27 -16.00 8.45
C VAL A 3 -11.54 -15.49 7.77
N ASP A 4 -12.31 -14.67 8.48
CA ASP A 4 -13.47 -13.95 7.96
C ASP A 4 -13.21 -12.44 8.01
N PHE A 5 -13.47 -11.74 6.89
CA PHE A 5 -13.36 -10.28 6.78
C PHE A 5 -14.76 -9.68 6.72
N ARG A 6 -15.08 -8.71 7.59
CA ARG A 6 -16.43 -8.14 7.70
C ARG A 6 -16.39 -6.64 7.98
N PRO A 7 -17.26 -5.83 7.36
CA PRO A 7 -17.41 -4.45 7.78
C PRO A 7 -17.94 -4.40 9.22
N ILE A 8 -17.55 -3.38 9.98
CA ILE A 8 -18.11 -3.10 11.29
C ILE A 8 -19.60 -2.76 11.14
N GLU A 9 -20.45 -3.51 11.84
CA GLU A 9 -21.90 -3.27 11.90
C GLU A 9 -22.33 -2.93 13.34
N GLY A 10 -23.11 -1.85 13.50
CA GLY A 10 -23.67 -1.45 14.80
C GLY A 10 -22.61 -1.14 15.87
N ARG A 11 -23.01 -1.08 17.16
CA ARG A 11 -22.09 -0.71 18.26
C ARG A 11 -21.15 -1.86 18.69
N VAL A 12 -21.65 -3.09 18.81
CA VAL A 12 -20.88 -4.30 19.16
C VAL A 12 -21.67 -5.52 18.66
N SER A 13 -21.03 -6.42 17.91
CA SER A 13 -21.73 -7.59 17.35
C SER A 13 -21.45 -8.88 18.14
N ARG A 14 -22.51 -9.58 18.56
CA ARG A 14 -22.40 -10.92 19.17
C ARG A 14 -21.78 -11.96 18.24
N ARG A 15 -21.69 -11.68 16.94
CA ARG A 15 -21.00 -12.58 15.99
C ARG A 15 -19.52 -12.75 16.31
N ALA A 16 -18.88 -11.77 16.96
CA ALA A 16 -17.46 -11.83 17.28
C ALA A 16 -17.13 -12.94 18.30
N THR A 17 -18.10 -13.42 19.08
CA THR A 17 -17.87 -14.39 20.17
C THR A 17 -17.64 -15.82 19.71
N VAL A 18 -17.84 -16.12 18.42
CA VAL A 18 -17.53 -17.45 17.86
C VAL A 18 -16.10 -17.53 17.29
N TYR A 19 -15.34 -16.43 17.37
CA TYR A 19 -13.97 -16.35 16.91
C TYR A 19 -12.99 -16.35 18.09
N ASP A 20 -11.84 -16.98 17.90
CA ASP A 20 -10.76 -17.02 18.88
C ASP A 20 -10.00 -15.69 18.92
N VAL A 21 -9.84 -15.07 17.75
CA VAL A 21 -9.10 -13.82 17.56
C VAL A 21 -9.96 -12.82 16.80
N VAL A 22 -9.98 -11.57 17.26
CA VAL A 22 -10.57 -10.45 16.53
C VAL A 22 -9.50 -9.38 16.27
N LEU A 23 -9.34 -8.98 15.02
CA LEU A 23 -8.55 -7.83 14.58
C LEU A 23 -9.49 -6.69 14.20
N ILE A 24 -9.39 -5.57 14.91
CA ILE A 24 -10.18 -4.36 14.64
C ILE A 24 -9.34 -3.38 13.82
N VAL A 25 -9.74 -3.16 12.57
CA VAL A 25 -9.13 -2.22 11.61
C VAL A 25 -9.92 -0.91 11.62
N ALA A 26 -9.55 0.00 12.52
CA ALA A 26 -10.28 1.25 12.72
C ALA A 26 -9.37 2.30 13.39
N PRO A 27 -9.78 3.58 13.41
CA PRO A 27 -9.09 4.61 14.18
C PRO A 27 -8.95 4.20 15.65
N ALA A 28 -7.81 4.50 16.27
CA ALA A 28 -7.46 3.99 17.60
C ALA A 28 -8.54 4.27 18.65
N LEU A 29 -9.10 5.49 18.66
CA LEU A 29 -10.15 5.89 19.62
C LEU A 29 -11.43 5.06 19.45
N ASP A 30 -11.86 4.82 18.22
CA ASP A 30 -13.06 4.02 17.93
C ASP A 30 -12.82 2.54 18.29
N ALA A 31 -11.62 2.03 17.97
CA ALA A 31 -11.25 0.64 18.16
C ALA A 31 -11.11 0.25 19.64
N LEU A 32 -10.67 1.17 20.52
CA LEU A 32 -10.49 0.90 21.96
C LEU A 32 -11.79 0.49 22.64
N SER A 33 -12.87 1.26 22.43
CA SER A 33 -14.18 0.97 23.01
C SER A 33 -14.72 -0.39 22.58
N ARG A 34 -14.46 -0.78 21.33
CA ARG A 34 -14.87 -2.06 20.77
C ARG A 34 -14.00 -3.22 21.27
N LYS A 35 -12.69 -2.99 21.45
CA LYS A 35 -11.77 -3.96 22.04
C LYS A 35 -12.22 -4.37 23.44
N GLU A 36 -12.53 -3.39 24.28
CA GLU A 36 -13.03 -3.63 25.65
C GLU A 36 -14.34 -4.44 25.60
N ALA A 37 -15.26 -4.07 24.71
CA ALA A 37 -16.53 -4.78 24.58
C ALA A 37 -16.37 -6.24 24.13
N TYR A 38 -15.46 -6.53 23.19
CA TYR A 38 -15.18 -7.92 22.76
C TYR A 38 -14.48 -8.74 23.84
N GLN A 39 -13.62 -8.13 24.64
CA GLN A 39 -13.03 -8.78 25.81
C GLN A 39 -14.09 -9.14 26.85
N ILE A 40 -15.05 -8.25 27.12
CA ILE A 40 -16.19 -8.53 28.03
C ILE A 40 -17.06 -9.68 27.49
N LEU A 41 -17.20 -9.78 26.17
CA LEU A 41 -17.94 -10.86 25.52
C LEU A 41 -17.17 -12.20 25.47
N GLY A 42 -15.95 -12.26 26.04
CA GLY A 42 -15.18 -13.50 26.18
C GLY A 42 -14.30 -13.85 24.99
N VAL A 43 -14.08 -12.93 24.05
CA VAL A 43 -13.12 -13.14 22.97
C VAL A 43 -11.71 -13.21 23.56
N GLN A 44 -10.98 -14.29 23.27
CA GLN A 44 -9.70 -14.59 23.92
C GLN A 44 -8.62 -13.57 23.56
N ARG A 45 -8.56 -13.17 22.29
CA ARG A 45 -7.57 -12.21 21.79
C ARG A 45 -8.23 -11.16 20.93
N VAL A 46 -8.00 -9.89 21.28
CA VAL A 46 -8.50 -8.75 20.52
C VAL A 46 -7.36 -7.77 20.27
N GLU A 47 -7.01 -7.59 19.01
CA GLU A 47 -5.98 -6.65 18.56
C GLU A 47 -6.59 -5.49 17.79
N ILE A 48 -5.89 -4.36 17.80
CA ILE A 48 -6.26 -3.17 17.06
C ILE A 48 -5.18 -2.94 16.01
N TYR A 49 -5.60 -2.81 14.76
CA TYR A 49 -4.78 -2.29 13.68
C TYR A 49 -5.25 -0.86 13.37
N PRO A 50 -4.55 0.17 13.86
CA PRO A 50 -4.99 1.54 13.72
C PRO A 50 -4.86 1.97 12.25
N LEU A 51 -5.98 2.08 11.56
CA LEU A 51 -6.03 2.54 10.17
C LEU A 51 -7.29 3.39 9.95
N MET A 52 -7.10 4.59 9.41
CA MET A 52 -8.22 5.43 8.97
C MET A 52 -8.76 4.93 7.62
N PRO A 53 -10.06 5.13 7.32
CA PRO A 53 -10.67 4.81 6.02
C PRO A 53 -9.93 5.30 4.76
N ASN A 54 -9.27 6.45 4.88
CA ASN A 54 -8.55 7.17 3.82
C ASN A 54 -7.02 7.08 3.95
N ASP A 55 -6.53 6.16 4.78
CA ASP A 55 -5.10 5.92 4.97
C ASP A 55 -4.74 4.55 4.42
N ALA A 56 -3.54 4.38 3.87
CA ALA A 56 -3.00 3.07 3.54
C ALA A 56 -1.74 2.77 4.36
N PRO A 57 -1.54 1.56 4.90
CA PRO A 57 -0.27 1.22 5.51
C PRO A 57 0.87 1.17 4.48
N THR A 58 2.12 1.26 4.94
CA THR A 58 3.26 0.90 4.09
C THR A 58 3.14 -0.55 3.61
N LEU A 59 3.79 -0.85 2.47
CA LEU A 59 3.80 -2.19 1.90
C LEU A 59 4.29 -3.24 2.91
N PHE A 60 5.33 -2.93 3.70
CA PHE A 60 5.91 -3.87 4.67
C PHE A 60 4.98 -4.09 5.87
N SER A 61 4.33 -3.05 6.40
CA SER A 61 3.32 -3.23 7.44
C SER A 61 2.09 -4.00 6.94
N LEU A 62 1.71 -3.82 5.68
CA LEU A 62 0.64 -4.61 5.07
C LEU A 62 1.02 -6.10 4.94
N LEU A 63 2.26 -6.40 4.52
CA LEU A 63 2.78 -7.76 4.50
C LEU A 63 2.86 -8.36 5.91
N GLY A 64 3.32 -7.56 6.88
CA GLY A 64 3.42 -7.95 8.28
C GLY A 64 2.07 -8.31 8.89
N ILE A 65 1.05 -7.45 8.74
CA ILE A 65 -0.28 -7.73 9.30
C ILE A 65 -0.92 -8.95 8.63
N VAL A 66 -0.72 -9.15 7.32
CA VAL A 66 -1.17 -10.38 6.65
C VAL A 66 -0.44 -11.60 7.18
N ALA A 67 0.89 -11.53 7.40
CA ALA A 67 1.66 -12.62 7.99
C ALA A 67 1.18 -12.95 9.41
N TRP A 68 0.86 -11.93 10.21
CA TRP A 68 0.30 -12.09 11.54
C TRP A 68 -1.06 -12.81 11.49
N ILE A 69 -1.99 -12.38 10.62
CA ILE A 69 -3.30 -13.05 10.42
C ILE A 69 -3.08 -14.52 10.04
N ARG A 70 -2.20 -14.79 9.07
CA ARG A 70 -1.90 -16.15 8.59
C ARG A 70 -1.29 -17.04 9.66
N SER A 71 -0.48 -16.48 10.55
CA SER A 71 0.15 -17.24 11.65
C SER A 71 -0.89 -17.77 12.64
N LEU A 72 -1.94 -16.98 12.91
CA LEU A 72 -3.03 -17.35 13.82
C LEU A 72 -4.05 -18.26 13.16
N ALA A 73 -4.39 -18.00 11.89
CA ALA A 73 -5.37 -18.75 11.11
C ALA A 73 -5.04 -20.25 10.90
N ARG A 74 -3.84 -20.70 11.28
CA ARG A 74 -3.43 -22.11 11.25
C ARG A 74 -4.13 -22.95 12.32
N GLU A 75 -4.42 -22.34 13.46
CA GLU A 75 -4.92 -23.04 14.66
C GLU A 75 -6.18 -22.39 15.24
N GLN A 76 -6.45 -21.14 14.86
CA GLN A 76 -7.49 -20.30 15.43
C GLN A 76 -8.41 -19.75 14.35
N SER A 77 -9.66 -19.50 14.73
CA SER A 77 -10.61 -18.74 13.93
C SER A 77 -10.39 -17.23 14.13
N VAL A 78 -10.18 -16.51 13.04
CA VAL A 78 -9.83 -15.08 13.03
C VAL A 78 -10.94 -14.28 12.36
N LEU A 79 -11.42 -13.26 13.04
CA LEU A 79 -12.32 -12.24 12.48
C LEU A 79 -11.54 -10.94 12.29
N VAL A 80 -11.56 -10.40 11.07
CA VAL A 80 -11.06 -9.06 10.76
C VAL A 80 -12.25 -8.15 10.52
N GLU A 81 -12.42 -7.14 11.36
CA GLU A 81 -13.49 -6.15 11.23
C GLU A 81 -12.95 -4.73 11.07
N GLY A 82 -13.51 -3.95 10.15
CA GLY A 82 -13.09 -2.57 9.97
C GLY A 82 -14.14 -1.63 9.37
N TYR A 83 -13.76 -0.37 9.25
CA TYR A 83 -14.49 0.63 8.46
C TYR A 83 -13.77 0.79 7.11
N GLY A 84 -13.85 -0.21 6.23
CA GLY A 84 -13.24 -0.21 4.90
C GLY A 84 -11.83 -0.79 4.81
N GLY A 85 -11.02 -0.64 5.87
CA GLY A 85 -9.66 -1.20 5.91
C GLY A 85 -9.64 -2.73 5.90
N GLU A 86 -10.72 -3.40 6.32
CA GLU A 86 -10.84 -4.85 6.21
C GLU A 86 -10.87 -5.33 4.76
N ALA A 87 -11.41 -4.54 3.82
CA ALA A 87 -11.45 -4.89 2.42
C ALA A 87 -10.04 -4.85 1.79
N LEU A 88 -9.21 -3.90 2.22
CA LEU A 88 -7.78 -3.87 1.89
C LEU A 88 -7.08 -5.13 2.42
N LEU A 89 -7.27 -5.47 3.70
CA LEU A 89 -6.63 -6.65 4.28
C LEU A 89 -7.12 -7.96 3.64
N GLU A 90 -8.40 -8.06 3.28
CA GLU A 90 -8.94 -9.20 2.55
C GLU A 90 -8.26 -9.37 1.18
N GLY A 91 -8.14 -8.27 0.43
CA GLY A 91 -7.44 -8.25 -0.85
C GLY A 91 -5.98 -8.67 -0.71
N ALA A 92 -5.26 -8.07 0.24
CA ALA A 92 -3.85 -8.37 0.50
C ALA A 92 -3.65 -9.83 0.94
N TYR A 93 -4.50 -10.34 1.84
CA TYR A 93 -4.48 -11.74 2.28
C TYR A 93 -4.64 -12.71 1.10
N ARG A 94 -5.58 -12.43 0.18
CA ARG A 94 -5.79 -13.26 -1.01
C ARG A 94 -4.61 -13.23 -1.98
N ILE A 95 -3.93 -12.09 -2.13
CA ILE A 95 -2.71 -11.97 -2.94
C ILE A 95 -1.57 -12.79 -2.33
N VAL A 96 -1.33 -12.65 -1.02
CA VAL A 96 -0.26 -13.35 -0.31
C VAL A 96 -0.48 -14.87 -0.30
N GLU A 97 -1.73 -15.34 -0.21
CA GLU A 97 -2.07 -16.76 -0.29
C GLU A 97 -1.98 -17.35 -1.72
N GLY A 98 -1.62 -16.55 -2.73
CA GLY A 98 -1.55 -17.01 -4.13
C GLY A 98 -2.91 -17.32 -4.74
N ALA A 99 -4.01 -16.91 -4.11
CA ALA A 99 -5.38 -17.11 -4.58
C ALA A 99 -5.84 -16.01 -5.57
N TRP A 100 -4.89 -15.20 -6.05
CA TRP A 100 -5.14 -14.01 -6.85
C TRP A 100 -5.06 -14.27 -8.35
N ARG A 101 -6.03 -13.74 -9.11
CA ARG A 101 -5.98 -13.67 -10.57
C ARG A 101 -6.11 -12.21 -11.00
N GLY A 102 -5.51 -11.80 -12.12
CA GLY A 102 -5.50 -10.39 -12.55
C GLY A 102 -6.86 -9.68 -12.63
N LYS A 103 -7.96 -10.41 -12.83
CA LYS A 103 -9.34 -9.85 -12.82
C LYS A 103 -9.90 -9.58 -11.41
N ASP A 104 -9.23 -10.05 -10.36
CA ASP A 104 -9.67 -9.87 -8.98
C ASP A 104 -9.48 -8.42 -8.48
N LEU A 105 -8.52 -7.65 -9.03
CA LEU A 105 -8.26 -6.26 -8.61
C LEU A 105 -9.50 -5.39 -8.81
N ALA A 106 -10.07 -5.42 -10.02
CA ALA A 106 -11.28 -4.65 -10.34
C ALA A 106 -12.49 -5.03 -9.48
N ARG A 107 -12.60 -6.31 -9.07
CA ARG A 107 -13.70 -6.78 -8.21
C ARG A 107 -13.54 -6.33 -6.76
N VAL A 108 -12.31 -6.24 -6.26
CA VAL A 108 -12.04 -5.77 -4.89
C VAL A 108 -12.06 -4.24 -4.85
N ALA A 109 -11.68 -3.56 -5.94
CA ALA A 109 -11.66 -2.10 -6.07
C ALA A 109 -12.99 -1.46 -5.65
N SER A 110 -14.13 -2.00 -6.08
CA SER A 110 -15.46 -1.46 -5.74
C SER A 110 -15.83 -1.55 -4.25
N ARG A 111 -15.03 -2.24 -3.43
CA ARG A 111 -15.21 -2.38 -1.97
C ARG A 111 -14.19 -1.57 -1.17
N LEU A 112 -13.16 -1.02 -1.83
CA LEU A 112 -12.17 -0.19 -1.18
C LEU A 112 -12.75 1.20 -0.93
N GLN A 113 -12.31 1.84 0.16
CA GLN A 113 -12.74 3.19 0.53
C GLN A 113 -11.78 4.30 0.08
N SER A 114 -10.60 3.91 -0.43
CA SER A 114 -9.51 4.84 -0.74
C SER A 114 -8.75 4.37 -1.99
N PRO A 115 -8.47 5.26 -2.96
CA PRO A 115 -7.49 5.03 -4.01
C PRO A 115 -6.11 4.55 -3.50
N LEU A 116 -5.66 4.99 -2.32
CA LEU A 116 -4.42 4.50 -1.73
C LEU A 116 -4.49 3.00 -1.37
N HIS A 117 -5.65 2.49 -0.96
CA HIS A 117 -5.82 1.04 -0.77
C HIS A 117 -5.65 0.28 -2.09
N LEU A 118 -6.20 0.82 -3.19
CA LEU A 118 -6.07 0.20 -4.51
C LEU A 118 -4.60 0.15 -4.93
N ARG A 119 -3.87 1.26 -4.73
CA ARG A 119 -2.42 1.33 -4.95
C ARG A 119 -1.69 0.20 -4.22
N SER A 120 -1.93 0.03 -2.91
CA SER A 120 -1.27 -1.02 -2.12
C SER A 120 -1.56 -2.43 -2.66
N LEU A 121 -2.79 -2.71 -3.09
CA LEU A 121 -3.14 -3.99 -3.72
C LEU A 121 -2.48 -4.18 -5.08
N VAL A 122 -2.39 -3.12 -5.90
CA VAL A 122 -1.68 -3.15 -7.18
C VAL A 122 -0.20 -3.46 -6.96
N HIS A 123 0.44 -2.83 -5.97
CA HIS A 123 1.84 -3.08 -5.64
C HIS A 123 2.07 -4.54 -5.24
N LEU A 124 1.27 -5.08 -4.33
CA LEU A 124 1.34 -6.49 -3.95
C LEU A 124 1.12 -7.41 -5.16
N ALA A 125 0.10 -7.13 -5.98
CA ALA A 125 -0.19 -7.93 -7.17
C ALA A 125 1.00 -7.91 -8.15
N LYS A 126 1.62 -6.75 -8.38
CA LYS A 126 2.77 -6.62 -9.28
C LYS A 126 4.02 -7.33 -8.76
N ILE A 127 4.26 -7.31 -7.45
CA ILE A 127 5.34 -8.08 -6.82
C ILE A 127 5.08 -9.59 -6.96
N SER A 128 3.85 -10.04 -6.75
CA SER A 128 3.46 -11.44 -6.96
C SER A 128 3.59 -11.88 -8.42
N GLU A 129 3.11 -11.07 -9.37
CA GLU A 129 3.26 -11.27 -10.82
C GLU A 129 4.73 -11.26 -11.28
N ALA A 130 5.60 -10.60 -10.52
CA ALA A 130 7.04 -10.64 -10.70
C ALA A 130 7.68 -11.95 -10.25
N GLY A 131 6.92 -12.89 -9.68
CA GLY A 131 7.39 -14.21 -9.23
C GLY A 131 8.02 -14.19 -7.85
N ILE A 132 7.80 -13.15 -7.05
CA ILE A 132 8.16 -13.14 -5.63
C ILE A 132 7.09 -13.92 -4.86
N ASP A 133 7.53 -14.90 -4.08
CA ASP A 133 6.65 -15.69 -3.21
C ASP A 133 6.27 -14.87 -1.97
N LEU A 134 5.23 -14.04 -2.11
CA LEU A 134 4.73 -13.21 -1.02
C LEU A 134 4.29 -14.03 0.20
N GLY A 135 3.86 -15.29 0.00
CA GLY A 135 3.49 -16.19 1.08
C GLY A 135 4.70 -16.56 1.95
N ARG A 136 5.87 -16.71 1.36
CA ARG A 136 7.12 -16.88 2.11
C ARG A 136 7.65 -15.55 2.65
N GLU A 137 7.69 -14.53 1.81
CA GLU A 137 8.29 -13.23 2.14
C GLU A 137 7.55 -12.51 3.27
N SER A 138 6.22 -12.60 3.33
CA SER A 138 5.43 -11.93 4.36
C SER A 138 5.87 -12.29 5.78
N ALA A 139 6.31 -13.53 6.00
CA ALA A 139 6.73 -14.02 7.31
C ALA A 139 7.94 -13.25 7.88
N SER A 140 8.81 -12.73 7.01
CA SER A 140 9.96 -11.91 7.40
C SER A 140 9.57 -10.53 7.96
N TYR A 141 8.35 -10.09 7.68
CA TYR A 141 7.82 -8.77 8.06
C TYR A 141 6.79 -8.85 9.20
N ILE A 142 6.64 -10.00 9.88
CA ILE A 142 5.62 -10.17 10.91
C ILE A 142 5.76 -9.16 12.06
N ASP A 143 6.99 -8.76 12.38
CA ASP A 143 7.28 -7.76 13.42
C ASP A 143 6.86 -6.33 13.00
N ASP A 144 6.66 -6.10 11.69
CA ASP A 144 6.17 -4.83 11.14
C ASP A 144 4.62 -4.72 11.16
N ALA A 145 3.91 -5.75 11.61
CA ALA A 145 2.45 -5.83 11.58
C ALA A 145 1.74 -4.72 12.37
N PHE A 146 2.29 -4.31 13.51
CA PHE A 146 1.68 -3.33 14.42
C PHE A 146 2.58 -2.13 14.72
N THR A 147 3.62 -1.93 13.91
CA THR A 147 4.41 -0.69 13.95
C THR A 147 3.57 0.51 13.49
N GLY A 148 2.38 0.27 12.93
CA GLY A 148 1.56 1.27 12.27
C GLY A 148 2.24 1.84 11.03
N GLY A 149 3.29 1.14 10.53
CA GLY A 149 4.38 1.64 9.70
C GLY A 149 3.94 2.83 8.88
N ASP A 150 4.45 3.99 9.31
CA ASP A 150 3.99 5.34 8.96
C ASP A 150 2.86 5.32 7.93
N ALA A 151 1.60 5.28 8.38
CA ALA A 151 0.44 5.63 7.54
C ALA A 151 0.55 7.05 6.91
N TYR A 152 1.66 7.75 7.16
CA TYR A 152 2.06 9.02 6.62
C TYR A 152 3.16 8.93 5.54
N ALA A 153 3.90 7.82 5.40
CA ALA A 153 5.01 7.66 4.46
C ALA A 153 4.83 6.45 3.54
N ALA A 154 5.45 6.46 2.37
CA ALA A 154 5.62 5.28 1.52
C ALA A 154 7.11 4.94 1.45
N SER A 155 7.43 3.67 1.26
CA SER A 155 8.82 3.22 1.16
C SER A 155 9.42 3.47 -0.22
N VAL A 156 10.76 3.46 -0.30
CA VAL A 156 11.53 3.42 -1.56
C VAL A 156 10.97 2.38 -2.54
N LEU A 157 10.62 1.18 -2.07
CA LEU A 157 10.09 0.13 -2.93
C LEU A 157 8.75 0.53 -3.55
N GLU A 158 7.85 1.10 -2.75
CA GLU A 158 6.54 1.54 -3.22
C GLU A 158 6.64 2.66 -4.26
N HIS A 159 7.51 3.65 -4.05
CA HIS A 159 7.77 4.70 -5.03
C HIS A 159 8.40 4.17 -6.32
N ALA A 160 9.33 3.21 -6.21
CA ALA A 160 9.94 2.59 -7.37
C ALA A 160 8.90 1.80 -8.19
N ILE A 161 7.98 1.10 -7.51
CA ILE A 161 6.86 0.40 -8.15
C ILE A 161 5.88 1.37 -8.79
N ASP A 162 5.55 2.50 -8.15
CA ASP A 162 4.68 3.54 -8.73
C ASP A 162 5.19 3.97 -10.12
N LEU A 163 6.49 4.29 -10.20
CA LEU A 163 7.12 4.69 -11.45
C LEU A 163 7.17 3.53 -12.45
N ALA A 164 7.57 2.34 -12.01
CA ALA A 164 7.74 1.19 -12.89
C ALA A 164 6.42 0.75 -13.54
N VAL A 165 5.34 0.71 -12.76
CA VAL A 165 4.01 0.31 -13.24
C VAL A 165 3.49 1.31 -14.26
N GLN A 166 3.57 2.61 -13.98
CA GLN A 166 3.05 3.66 -14.87
C GLN A 166 3.89 3.83 -16.14
N LEU A 167 5.19 3.54 -16.09
CA LEU A 167 6.06 3.53 -17.26
C LEU A 167 5.91 2.25 -18.12
N GLY A 168 5.05 1.32 -17.69
CA GLY A 168 4.77 0.07 -18.40
C GLY A 168 5.96 -0.90 -18.41
N LEU A 169 6.74 -0.92 -17.32
CA LEU A 169 7.90 -1.80 -17.20
C LEU A 169 7.50 -3.22 -16.81
N GLU A 170 8.24 -4.19 -17.33
CA GLU A 170 7.94 -5.61 -17.17
C GLU A 170 8.19 -6.14 -15.75
N SER A 171 7.55 -7.28 -15.44
CA SER A 171 7.69 -8.06 -14.21
C SER A 171 9.14 -8.29 -13.76
N ALA A 172 10.07 -8.42 -14.71
CA ALA A 172 11.48 -8.60 -14.39
C ALA A 172 12.09 -7.36 -13.70
N CYS A 173 11.66 -6.13 -14.04
CA CYS A 173 12.14 -4.93 -13.33
C CYS A 173 11.59 -4.89 -11.92
N ILE A 174 10.29 -5.17 -11.72
CA ILE A 174 9.67 -5.22 -10.39
C ILE A 174 10.41 -6.21 -9.48
N ARG A 175 10.82 -7.38 -9.99
CA ARG A 175 11.63 -8.37 -9.27
C ARG A 175 13.00 -7.79 -8.85
N GLU A 176 13.67 -7.09 -9.76
CA GLU A 176 14.97 -6.47 -9.48
C GLU A 176 14.86 -5.33 -8.46
N LEU A 177 13.83 -4.47 -8.59
CA LEU A 177 13.53 -3.40 -7.63
C LEU A 177 13.30 -3.99 -6.23
N TYR A 178 12.47 -5.04 -6.13
CA TYR A 178 12.24 -5.75 -4.87
C TYR A 178 13.55 -6.25 -4.27
N SER A 179 14.33 -7.02 -5.04
CA SER A 179 15.59 -7.63 -4.57
C SER A 179 16.63 -6.58 -4.16
N TYR A 180 16.69 -5.46 -4.87
CA TYR A 180 17.60 -4.37 -4.56
C TYR A 180 17.24 -3.72 -3.22
N VAL A 181 15.97 -3.37 -3.01
CA VAL A 181 15.53 -2.65 -1.81
C VAL A 181 15.53 -3.56 -0.58
N THR A 182 15.08 -4.82 -0.70
CA THR A 182 14.93 -5.71 0.47
C THR A 182 16.20 -6.45 0.86
N SER A 183 17.07 -6.77 -0.11
CA SER A 183 18.24 -7.63 0.12
C SER A 183 19.57 -6.91 -0.10
N GLY A 184 19.58 -5.65 -0.55
CA GLY A 184 20.80 -4.93 -0.90
C GLY A 184 21.60 -5.57 -2.03
N MET A 185 20.99 -6.47 -2.82
CA MET A 185 21.68 -7.17 -3.90
C MET A 185 21.86 -6.25 -5.09
N HIS A 186 23.07 -5.71 -5.24
CA HIS A 186 23.43 -4.78 -6.31
C HIS A 186 23.93 -5.44 -7.60
N ALA A 187 24.20 -6.75 -7.58
CA ALA A 187 25.04 -7.39 -8.60
C ALA A 187 24.42 -7.58 -9.99
N THR A 188 23.10 -7.41 -10.15
CA THR A 188 22.39 -7.73 -11.42
C THR A 188 21.19 -6.83 -11.73
N ILE A 189 21.13 -5.61 -11.17
CA ILE A 189 20.03 -4.68 -11.49
C ILE A 189 20.31 -3.96 -12.81
N ARG A 190 19.33 -3.93 -13.71
CA ARG A 190 19.44 -3.21 -14.99
C ARG A 190 19.46 -1.71 -14.75
N ASP A 191 20.25 -0.97 -15.53
CA ASP A 191 20.48 0.48 -15.38
C ASP A 191 19.18 1.30 -15.30
N TYR A 192 18.15 0.85 -16.03
CA TYR A 192 16.86 1.51 -16.03
C TYR A 192 16.13 1.33 -14.68
N CYS A 193 16.16 0.14 -14.06
CA CYS A 193 15.60 -0.09 -12.73
C CYS A 193 16.42 0.67 -11.65
N VAL A 194 17.74 0.79 -11.80
CA VAL A 194 18.59 1.64 -10.92
C VAL A 194 18.12 3.09 -10.94
N SER A 195 17.77 3.62 -12.12
CA SER A 195 17.27 5.00 -12.23
C SER A 195 15.95 5.19 -11.49
N LEU A 196 15.07 4.19 -11.47
CA LEU A 196 13.81 4.24 -10.70
C LEU A 196 14.07 4.21 -9.21
N VAL A 197 14.99 3.35 -8.74
CA VAL A 197 15.37 3.32 -7.33
C VAL A 197 15.95 4.65 -6.89
N LYS A 198 16.83 5.26 -7.68
CA LYS A 198 17.40 6.58 -7.35
C LYS A 198 16.34 7.67 -7.29
N ALA A 199 15.34 7.63 -8.17
CA ALA A 199 14.20 8.53 -8.10
C ALA A 199 13.39 8.28 -6.82
N ALA A 200 13.10 7.03 -6.48
CA ALA A 200 12.39 6.65 -5.26
C ALA A 200 13.14 7.05 -3.97
N GLU A 201 14.44 6.78 -3.87
CA GLU A 201 15.30 7.17 -2.74
C GLU A 201 15.33 8.69 -2.54
N SER A 202 15.18 9.47 -3.62
CA SER A 202 15.13 10.93 -3.51
C SER A 202 13.78 11.46 -3.00
N LEU A 203 12.71 10.66 -3.14
CA LEU A 203 11.35 10.96 -2.69
C LEU A 203 11.06 10.44 -1.28
N ASP A 204 11.74 9.39 -0.85
CA ASP A 204 11.64 8.77 0.49
C ASP A 204 12.26 9.63 1.62
N ARG A 205 12.86 10.79 1.29
CA ARG A 205 13.47 11.67 2.29
C ARG A 205 12.41 12.51 2.98
N MET A 206 12.19 12.30 4.28
CA MET A 206 11.29 13.14 5.06
C MET A 206 12.01 14.39 5.59
N LYS A 207 11.82 15.55 4.96
CA LYS A 207 12.25 16.85 5.50
C LYS A 207 11.07 17.66 6.04
N ALA A 208 10.08 17.92 5.20
CA ALA A 208 8.97 18.81 5.56
C ALA A 208 7.58 18.23 5.20
N GLY A 209 7.52 17.26 4.28
CA GLY A 209 6.37 16.38 4.09
C GLY A 209 6.80 14.98 3.67
N ALA A 210 5.82 14.09 3.47
CA ALA A 210 6.09 12.73 3.00
C ALA A 210 5.32 12.44 1.71
N VAL A 211 6.03 12.03 0.68
CA VAL A 211 5.43 11.58 -0.58
C VAL A 211 4.80 10.22 -0.33
N ARG A 212 3.55 10.05 -0.76
CA ARG A 212 2.78 8.81 -0.60
C ARG A 212 2.57 8.08 -1.90
N THR A 213 2.28 8.82 -2.95
CA THR A 213 2.03 8.26 -4.28
C THR A 213 2.62 9.16 -5.34
N ILE A 214 3.00 8.56 -6.47
CA ILE A 214 3.45 9.28 -7.65
C ILE A 214 2.47 8.96 -8.77
N ALA A 215 2.00 9.97 -9.50
CA ALA A 215 1.26 9.79 -10.75
C ALA A 215 2.03 10.39 -11.93
N ILE A 216 1.94 9.76 -13.10
CA ILE A 216 2.52 10.25 -14.35
C ILE A 216 1.38 10.48 -15.33
N VAL A 217 1.17 11.74 -15.71
CA VAL A 217 0.24 12.13 -16.77
C VAL A 217 1.07 12.46 -17.99
N SER A 218 0.85 11.75 -19.10
CA SER A 218 1.63 11.95 -20.32
C SER A 218 0.77 12.32 -21.52
N GLU A 219 1.21 13.32 -22.27
CA GLU A 219 0.59 13.77 -23.52
C GLU A 219 1.70 14.12 -24.52
N ASP A 220 1.61 13.61 -25.76
CA ASP A 220 2.53 13.92 -26.87
C ASP A 220 4.04 13.81 -26.57
N GLY A 221 4.43 12.86 -25.71
CA GLY A 221 5.84 12.62 -25.34
C GLY A 221 6.36 13.55 -24.23
N ASP A 222 5.51 14.42 -23.71
CA ASP A 222 5.74 15.17 -22.48
C ASP A 222 5.01 14.49 -21.32
N ALA A 223 5.59 14.56 -20.12
CA ALA A 223 5.05 13.96 -18.91
C ALA A 223 5.06 14.97 -17.75
N GLU A 224 3.90 15.20 -17.16
CA GLU A 224 3.74 15.86 -15.88
C GLU A 224 3.73 14.80 -14.76
N VAL A 225 4.48 15.06 -13.70
CA VAL A 225 4.55 14.16 -12.54
C VAL A 225 3.84 14.79 -11.36
N LEU A 226 2.81 14.12 -10.86
CA LEU A 226 2.04 14.54 -9.70
C LEU A 226 2.55 13.78 -8.48
N LEU A 227 3.05 14.50 -7.48
CA LEU A 227 3.50 13.93 -6.21
C LEU A 227 2.37 14.09 -5.19
N GLY A 228 1.72 12.97 -4.87
CA GLY A 228 0.73 12.87 -3.80
C GLY A 228 1.40 13.01 -2.45
N CYS A 229 1.40 14.20 -1.88
CA CYS A 229 2.12 14.52 -0.65
C CYS A 229 1.16 14.61 0.54
N ARG A 230 1.51 13.96 1.64
CA ARG A 230 0.85 14.21 2.92
C ARG A 230 1.66 15.18 3.76
N LEU A 231 1.02 16.29 4.11
CA LEU A 231 1.65 17.41 4.81
C LEU A 231 1.79 17.05 6.29
N LEU A 232 3.02 17.14 6.81
CA LEU A 232 3.32 16.80 8.21
C LEU A 232 3.31 18.03 9.12
N LEU A 233 3.51 19.23 8.58
CA LEU A 233 3.70 20.45 9.38
C LEU A 233 3.02 21.72 8.80
N ARG A 234 2.97 21.97 7.47
CA ARG A 234 2.20 23.05 6.80
C ARG A 234 1.79 22.73 5.35
N ASP A 235 0.88 23.53 4.79
CA ASP A 235 0.19 23.35 3.48
C ASP A 235 1.09 23.38 2.22
N ASP A 236 2.38 23.71 2.32
CA ASP A 236 3.29 23.95 1.19
C ASP A 236 4.62 23.15 1.23
N GLU A 237 4.69 22.04 1.95
CA GLU A 237 5.97 21.55 2.48
C GLU A 237 6.62 20.28 1.87
N CYS A 238 6.11 19.66 0.80
CA CYS A 238 6.87 18.62 0.05
C CYS A 238 7.78 19.16 -1.08
N TRP A 239 7.90 20.47 -1.24
CA TRP A 239 8.73 21.07 -2.28
C TRP A 239 10.23 20.73 -2.20
N PRO A 240 10.85 20.59 -1.01
CA PRO A 240 12.24 20.15 -0.92
C PRO A 240 12.47 18.77 -1.56
N GLU A 241 11.58 17.82 -1.32
CA GLU A 241 11.58 16.46 -1.86
C GLU A 241 11.36 16.48 -3.38
N ALA A 242 10.37 17.25 -3.84
CA ALA A 242 10.09 17.46 -5.26
C ALA A 242 11.30 18.04 -6.02
N ARG A 243 11.95 19.07 -5.48
CA ARG A 243 13.12 19.72 -6.11
C ARG A 243 14.33 18.80 -6.19
N ILE A 244 14.58 17.99 -5.16
CA ILE A 244 15.71 17.06 -5.13
C ILE A 244 15.46 15.90 -6.10
N SER A 245 14.21 15.45 -6.22
CA SER A 245 13.80 14.34 -7.07
C SER A 245 13.62 14.70 -8.55
N GLU A 246 13.52 15.99 -8.90
CA GLU A 246 13.28 16.43 -10.29
C GLU A 246 14.28 15.84 -11.30
N LYS A 247 15.58 15.92 -11.01
CA LYS A 247 16.61 15.38 -11.90
C LYS A 247 16.57 13.84 -11.98
N PRO A 248 16.51 13.09 -10.86
CA PRO A 248 16.27 11.64 -10.89
C PRO A 248 15.00 11.23 -11.66
N ILE A 249 13.86 11.89 -11.42
CA ILE A 249 12.59 11.63 -12.10
C ILE A 249 12.71 11.88 -13.61
N LYS A 250 13.33 13.01 -14.00
CA LYS A 250 13.59 13.30 -15.41
C LYS A 250 14.41 12.18 -16.08
N GLN A 251 15.43 11.67 -15.40
CA GLN A 251 16.22 10.54 -15.92
C GLN A 251 15.38 9.27 -16.04
N ALA A 252 14.51 8.98 -15.07
CA ALA A 252 13.59 7.85 -15.12
C ALA A 252 12.61 7.95 -16.31
N LEU A 253 12.03 9.13 -16.55
CA LEU A 253 11.10 9.39 -17.66
C LEU A 253 11.75 9.25 -19.03
N MET A 254 12.99 9.74 -19.17
CA MET A 254 13.74 9.66 -20.44
C MET A 254 13.96 8.23 -20.93
N LEU A 255 13.92 7.23 -20.04
CA LEU A 255 14.01 5.81 -20.40
C LEU A 255 12.85 5.32 -21.27
N ARG A 256 11.72 6.04 -21.24
CA ARG A 256 10.55 5.79 -22.09
C ARG A 256 10.32 6.91 -23.10
N SER A 257 11.38 7.70 -23.37
CA SER A 257 11.35 8.83 -24.29
C SER A 257 10.40 9.96 -23.91
N TYR A 258 10.00 10.04 -22.64
CA TYR A 258 9.26 11.18 -22.11
C TYR A 258 10.19 12.32 -21.73
N ARG A 259 9.75 13.55 -21.94
CA ARG A 259 10.37 14.75 -21.37
C ARG A 259 9.56 15.19 -20.15
N LEU A 260 10.23 15.55 -19.07
CA LEU A 260 9.57 16.10 -17.89
C LEU A 260 9.06 17.52 -18.20
N ALA A 261 7.74 17.70 -18.20
CA ALA A 261 7.07 18.98 -18.38
C ALA A 261 7.01 19.79 -17.07
N GLY A 262 6.82 19.09 -15.94
CA GLY A 262 6.72 19.72 -14.62
C GLY A 262 6.49 18.69 -13.52
N ILE A 263 6.64 19.17 -12.28
CA ILE A 263 6.27 18.43 -11.07
C ILE A 263 5.28 19.29 -10.28
N SER A 264 4.14 18.69 -9.95
CA SER A 264 3.07 19.32 -9.17
C SER A 264 2.82 18.53 -7.89
N LEU A 265 2.51 19.22 -6.79
CA LEU A 265 2.10 18.59 -5.54
C LEU A 265 0.56 18.50 -5.52
N VAL A 266 0.03 17.33 -5.21
CA VAL A 266 -1.42 17.06 -5.15
C VAL A 266 -1.76 16.25 -3.90
N ASP A 267 -3.05 16.06 -3.64
CA ASP A 267 -3.51 15.16 -2.59
C ASP A 267 -3.08 13.70 -2.89
N PRO A 268 -2.63 12.91 -1.91
CA PRO A 268 -2.27 11.51 -2.10
C PRO A 268 -3.35 10.65 -2.74
N GLU A 269 -4.63 10.89 -2.42
CA GLU A 269 -5.77 10.19 -2.99
C GLU A 269 -5.99 10.59 -4.45
N GLU A 270 -5.78 11.86 -4.79
CA GLU A 270 -5.84 12.35 -6.16
C GLU A 270 -4.74 11.72 -7.02
N ALA A 271 -3.49 11.72 -6.54
CA ALA A 271 -2.39 11.05 -7.24
C ALA A 271 -2.65 9.55 -7.43
N ALA A 272 -3.12 8.86 -6.38
CA ALA A 272 -3.42 7.43 -6.46
C ALA A 272 -4.61 7.14 -7.39
N CYS A 273 -5.61 8.02 -7.41
CA CYS A 273 -6.71 7.95 -8.35
C CYS A 273 -6.22 8.07 -9.80
N ILE A 274 -5.40 9.07 -10.11
CA ILE A 274 -4.89 9.30 -11.47
C ILE A 274 -4.01 8.12 -11.92
N ALA A 275 -3.16 7.62 -11.02
CA ALA A 275 -2.24 6.51 -11.32
C ALA A 275 -2.96 5.17 -11.52
N TYR A 276 -4.01 4.88 -10.73
CA TYR A 276 -4.58 3.53 -10.62
C TYR A 276 -6.09 3.45 -10.88
N GLY A 277 -6.86 4.50 -10.63
CA GLY A 277 -8.32 4.43 -10.57
C GLY A 277 -8.96 3.91 -11.86
N SER A 278 -8.71 4.60 -12.97
CA SER A 278 -9.29 4.27 -14.30
C SER A 278 -8.91 2.86 -14.78
N ASN A 279 -7.66 2.46 -14.56
CA ASN A 279 -7.13 1.16 -15.01
C ASN A 279 -7.76 -0.04 -14.29
N TYR A 280 -8.31 0.15 -13.09
CA TYR A 280 -8.89 -0.92 -12.28
C TYR A 280 -10.38 -0.71 -11.96
N GLY A 281 -11.06 0.21 -12.66
CA GLY A 281 -12.49 0.44 -12.51
C GLY A 281 -12.89 1.01 -11.14
N TYR A 282 -11.99 1.75 -10.50
CA TYR A 282 -12.27 2.48 -9.27
C TYR A 282 -12.76 3.88 -9.61
N GLU A 283 -13.98 4.20 -9.19
CA GLU A 283 -14.54 5.55 -9.34
C GLU A 283 -14.00 6.43 -8.22
N CYS A 284 -13.17 7.41 -8.59
CA CYS A 284 -12.72 8.41 -7.66
C CYS A 284 -13.84 9.45 -7.47
N GLY A 285 -14.14 9.77 -6.21
CA GLY A 285 -15.06 10.86 -5.90
C GLY A 285 -14.56 12.17 -6.51
N THR A 286 -15.43 12.89 -7.20
CA THR A 286 -15.21 14.25 -7.71
C THR A 286 -15.23 15.27 -6.59
#